data_AF-A0A5B6VKP6-F1
#
_entry.id   AF-A0A5B6VKP6-F1
#
_cell.length_a   1.000
_cell.length_b   1.000
_cell.length_c   1.000
_cell.angle_alpha   90.00
_cell.angle_beta   90.00
_cell.angle_gamma   90.00
#
_symmetry.space_group_name_H-M   'P 1'
#
loop_
_entity.id
_entity.type
_entity.pdbx_description
1 polymer ?
#
loop_
_entity_poly.entity_id
_entity_poly.type
_entity_poly.pdbx_seq_one_letter_code
_entity_poly.pdbx_strand_id
1 'polypeptide(L)'
;MARCLMFESKLLKKFRAKAVNTLVYLLNKLPTNNVEEKTPFKAYFLLCLFCSYTTSETEQVKEEVPARNDYRIYDLSFKRVLTNRDVVFDEGRI
;
A
#
# COMPACT_ATOMS: atom_id res chain seq x y z
N MET A 1 -13.16 -11.43 16.02
CA MET A 1 -12.88 -11.78 17.44
C MET A 1 -13.20 -10.68 18.44
N ALA A 2 -12.80 -9.42 18.23
CA ALA A 2 -12.98 -8.36 19.24
C ALA A 2 -14.43 -8.13 19.73
N ARG A 3 -15.46 -8.30 18.87
CA ARG A 3 -16.87 -8.15 19.26
C ARG A 3 -17.33 -9.17 20.30
N CYS A 4 -16.90 -10.43 20.18
CA CYS A 4 -17.27 -11.50 21.11
C CYS A 4 -16.62 -11.28 22.48
N LEU A 5 -15.32 -10.93 22.49
CA LEU A 5 -14.59 -10.60 23.72
C LEU A 5 -15.22 -9.41 24.48
N MET A 6 -15.67 -8.39 23.76
CA MET A 6 -16.39 -7.24 24.35
C MET A 6 -17.78 -7.58 24.90
N PHE A 7 -18.38 -8.67 24.40
CA PHE A 7 -19.64 -9.19 24.90
C PHE A 7 -19.41 -9.99 26.20
N GLU A 8 -18.36 -10.80 26.22
CA GLU A 8 -17.95 -11.59 27.39
C GLU A 8 -17.38 -10.75 28.53
N SER A 9 -16.70 -9.64 28.24
CA SER A 9 -16.03 -8.80 29.23
C SER A 9 -16.96 -8.00 30.17
N LYS A 10 -18.28 -8.24 30.11
CA LYS A 10 -19.35 -7.57 30.90
C LYS A 10 -19.23 -6.04 30.99
N LEU A 11 -18.57 -5.40 30.02
CA LEU A 11 -18.37 -3.96 29.98
C LEU A 11 -19.64 -3.24 29.51
N LEU A 12 -20.00 -2.15 30.19
CA LEU A 12 -21.06 -1.25 29.76
C LEU A 12 -20.77 -0.74 28.34
N LYS A 13 -21.82 -0.71 27.49
CA LYS A 13 -21.71 -0.33 26.07
C LYS A 13 -21.01 1.02 25.86
N LYS A 14 -21.20 1.96 26.79
CA LYS A 14 -20.57 3.30 26.77
C LYS A 14 -19.04 3.27 26.75
N PHE A 15 -18.42 2.25 27.35
CA PHE A 15 -16.96 2.15 27.45
C PHE A 15 -16.31 1.30 26.36
N ARG A 16 -17.10 0.57 25.56
CA ARG A 16 -16.57 -0.35 24.54
C ARG A 16 -15.69 0.36 23.53
N ALA A 17 -16.12 1.51 23.01
CA ALA A 17 -15.33 2.27 22.05
C ALA A 17 -13.97 2.71 22.63
N LYS A 18 -13.95 3.20 23.88
CA LYS A 18 -12.73 3.62 24.57
C LYS A 18 -11.80 2.43 24.82
N ALA A 19 -12.35 1.30 25.27
CA ALA A 19 -11.61 0.07 25.51
C ALA A 19 -10.98 -0.50 24.23
N VAL A 20 -11.73 -0.52 23.11
CA VAL A 20 -11.20 -0.94 21.80
C VAL A 20 -10.05 -0.03 21.39
N ASN A 21 -10.24 1.30 21.46
CA ASN A 21 -9.21 2.25 21.05
C ASN A 21 -7.94 2.12 21.88
N THR A 22 -8.05 1.95 23.21
CA THR A 22 -6.89 1.73 24.07
C THR A 22 -6.18 0.41 23.75
N LEU A 23 -6.93 -0.66 23.48
CA LEU A 23 -6.33 -1.95 23.14
C LEU A 23 -5.58 -1.87 21.82
N VAL A 24 -6.19 -1.29 20.79
CA VAL A 24 -5.57 -1.08 19.47
C VAL A 24 -4.33 -0.20 19.61
N TYR A 25 -4.41 0.87 20.42
CA TYR A 25 -3.27 1.74 20.70
C TYR A 25 -2.10 0.98 21.34
N LEU A 26 -2.38 0.13 22.33
CA LEU A 26 -1.37 -0.69 22.99
C LEU A 26 -0.76 -1.71 22.02
N LEU A 27 -1.59 -2.41 21.25
CA LEU A 27 -1.13 -3.37 20.24
C LEU A 27 -0.23 -2.72 19.18
N ASN A 28 -0.56 -1.51 18.74
CA ASN A 28 0.22 -0.79 17.74
C ASN A 28 1.57 -0.28 18.29
N LYS A 29 1.68 -0.09 19.60
CA LYS A 29 2.85 0.48 20.26
C LYS A 29 3.80 -0.56 20.85
N LEU A 30 3.28 -1.69 21.31
CA LEU A 30 4.09 -2.77 21.88
C LEU A 30 4.80 -3.53 20.75
N PRO A 31 6.10 -3.84 20.90
CA PRO A 31 6.79 -4.72 19.98
C PRO A 31 6.21 -6.13 20.09
N THR A 32 5.98 -6.77 18.95
CA THR A 32 5.50 -8.16 18.89
C THR A 32 6.61 -9.04 18.34
N ASN A 33 6.84 -10.21 18.93
CA ASN A 33 7.89 -11.16 18.52
C ASN A 33 7.78 -11.61 17.04
N ASN A 34 6.63 -11.39 16.41
CA ASN A 34 6.35 -11.75 15.02
C ASN A 34 6.88 -10.75 13.99
N VAL A 35 7.31 -9.56 14.43
CA VAL A 35 7.86 -8.50 13.58
C VAL A 35 9.23 -8.14 14.16
N GLU A 36 10.30 -8.34 13.38
CA GLU A 36 11.69 -8.08 13.76
C GLU A 36 11.85 -6.67 14.34
N GLU A 37 11.88 -6.57 15.68
CA GLU A 37 12.10 -5.39 16.53
C GLU A 37 11.33 -4.10 16.19
N LYS A 38 10.41 -4.14 15.24
CA LYS A 38 9.61 -3.00 14.80
C LYS A 38 8.25 -3.10 15.43
N THR A 39 7.76 -1.97 15.94
CA THR A 39 6.37 -1.88 16.38
C THR A 39 5.46 -2.05 15.16
N PRO A 40 4.28 -2.67 15.30
CA PRO A 40 3.34 -2.83 14.18
C PRO A 40 3.03 -1.51 13.47
N PHE A 41 2.97 -0.41 14.23
CA PHE A 41 2.83 0.94 13.69
C PHE A 41 4.00 1.34 12.77
N LYS A 42 5.25 1.11 13.20
CA LYS A 42 6.44 1.37 12.38
C LYS A 42 6.46 0.48 11.14
N ALA A 43 6.12 -0.80 11.28
CA ALA A 43 6.08 -1.72 10.16
C ALA A 43 5.05 -1.30 9.11
N TYR A 44 3.85 -0.91 9.52
CA TYR A 44 2.80 -0.43 8.62
C TYR A 44 3.18 0.90 7.95
N PHE A 45 3.70 1.87 8.70
CA PHE A 45 4.09 3.15 8.15
C PHE A 45 5.28 3.01 7.18
N LEU A 46 6.25 2.15 7.51
CA LEU A 46 7.35 1.80 6.61
C LEU A 46 6.84 1.06 5.38
N LEU A 47 5.89 0.12 5.50
CA LEU A 47 5.29 -0.55 4.34
C LEU A 47 4.48 0.42 3.48
N CYS A 48 3.74 1.37 4.05
CA CYS A 48 3.02 2.38 3.29
C CYS A 48 3.97 3.34 2.56
N LEU A 49 5.06 3.77 3.21
CA LEU A 49 6.14 4.49 2.56
C LEU A 49 6.75 3.63 1.44
N PHE A 50 7.13 2.39 1.75
CA PHE A 50 7.69 1.45 0.77
C PHE A 50 6.74 1.23 -0.40
N CYS A 51 5.45 1.07 -0.18
CA CYS A 51 4.42 0.89 -1.21
C CYS A 51 4.30 2.13 -2.11
N SER A 52 4.40 3.32 -1.51
CA SER A 52 4.45 4.60 -2.24
C SER A 52 5.72 4.72 -3.09
N TYR A 53 6.85 4.20 -2.60
CA TYR A 53 8.12 4.14 -3.33
C TYR A 53 8.19 2.96 -4.32
N THR A 54 7.43 1.88 -4.13
CA THR A 54 7.42 0.72 -5.04
C THR A 54 6.36 0.81 -6.14
N THR A 55 5.43 1.78 -6.08
CA THR A 55 4.79 2.29 -7.30
C THR A 55 5.76 3.05 -8.21
N SER A 56 6.94 3.44 -7.71
CA SER A 56 8.08 3.90 -8.52
C SER A 56 9.19 2.85 -8.72
N GLU A 57 9.19 1.72 -7.99
CA GLU A 57 10.30 0.72 -8.01
C GLU A 57 9.82 -0.75 -8.05
N THR A 58 8.74 -1.06 -8.77
CA THR A 58 8.54 -2.42 -9.34
C THR A 58 8.77 -2.41 -10.83
N GLU A 59 10.02 -2.16 -11.15
CA GLU A 59 10.84 -2.96 -12.05
C GLU A 59 12.08 -2.15 -12.11
N GLN A 60 13.18 -2.68 -11.59
CA GLN A 60 14.52 -2.47 -12.11
C GLN A 60 15.50 -3.11 -11.09
N VAL A 61 15.83 -4.41 -11.08
CA VAL A 61 16.71 -5.12 -12.02
C VAL A 61 16.18 -6.58 -12.16
N LYS A 62 15.85 -7.16 -13.32
CA LYS A 62 16.25 -6.94 -14.71
C LYS A 62 16.30 -5.46 -15.14
N GLU A 63 17.56 -5.00 -15.19
CA GLU A 63 18.05 -3.66 -15.57
C GLU A 63 17.45 -2.46 -14.84
N GLU A 64 18.16 -1.32 -14.80
CA GLU A 64 17.64 -0.04 -14.31
C GLU A 64 17.33 0.90 -15.48
N VAL A 65 16.06 1.07 -15.80
CA VAL A 65 15.44 1.98 -16.76
C VAL A 65 14.71 3.07 -15.95
N PRO A 66 15.21 4.31 -15.98
CA PRO A 66 14.62 5.41 -15.23
C PRO A 66 13.21 5.70 -15.73
N ALA A 67 12.35 6.20 -14.82
CA ALA A 67 11.03 6.77 -15.11
C ALA A 67 11.16 7.92 -16.13
N ARG A 68 11.26 7.56 -17.40
CA ARG A 68 11.21 8.46 -18.55
C ARG A 68 9.77 8.49 -19.02
N ASN A 69 9.30 9.69 -19.39
CA ASN A 69 7.93 9.96 -19.84
C ASN A 69 7.68 9.29 -21.19
N ASP A 70 7.59 7.96 -21.19
CA ASP A 70 7.46 7.13 -22.38
C ASP A 70 5.99 6.69 -22.46
N TYR A 71 5.34 6.95 -23.60
CA TYR A 71 3.94 6.59 -23.78
C TYR A 71 3.81 5.09 -24.01
N ARG A 72 2.86 4.47 -23.28
CA ARG A 72 2.49 3.07 -23.44
C ARG A 72 1.31 2.96 -24.40
N ILE A 73 1.56 2.45 -25.60
CA ILE A 73 0.54 2.21 -26.63
C ILE A 73 0.25 0.72 -26.68
N TYR A 74 -1.02 0.34 -26.55
CA TYR A 74 -1.43 -1.05 -26.70
C TYR A 74 -1.77 -1.34 -28.15
N ASP A 75 -1.03 -2.25 -28.80
CA ASP A 75 -1.35 -2.70 -30.15
C ASP A 75 -2.24 -3.95 -30.09
N LEU A 76 -3.48 -3.80 -30.56
CA LEU A 76 -4.49 -4.86 -30.62
C LEU A 76 -4.13 -6.00 -31.59
N SER A 77 -3.34 -5.71 -32.63
CA SER A 77 -3.01 -6.68 -33.68
C SER A 77 -2.06 -7.76 -33.16
N PHE A 78 -1.09 -7.35 -32.35
CA PHE A 78 -0.07 -8.23 -31.79
C PHE A 78 -0.26 -8.49 -30.28
N LYS A 79 -1.33 -7.95 -29.68
CA LYS A 79 -1.68 -8.04 -28.25
C LYS A 79 -0.51 -7.78 -27.31
N ARG A 80 0.28 -6.74 -27.60
CA ARG A 80 1.46 -6.35 -26.83
C ARG A 80 1.46 -4.86 -26.52
N VAL A 81 2.01 -4.50 -25.37
CA VAL A 81 2.25 -3.11 -24.99
C VAL A 81 3.57 -2.67 -25.60
N LEU A 82 3.56 -1.55 -26.33
CA LEU A 82 4.74 -0.90 -26.86
C LEU A 82 5.00 0.38 -26.08
N THR A 83 6.26 0.60 -25.69
CA THR A 83 6.70 1.82 -25.02
C THR A 83 7.50 2.65 -26.03
N ASN A 84 7.05 3.87 -26.35
CA ASN A 84 7.76 4.75 -27.27
C ASN A 84 7.86 6.18 -26.70
N ARG A 85 9.02 6.82 -26.94
CA ARG A 85 9.32 8.19 -26.51
C ARG A 85 8.88 9.23 -27.52
N ASP A 86 8.98 8.91 -28.80
CA ASP A 86 8.72 9.85 -29.90
C ASP A 86 7.31 9.62 -30.46
N VAL A 87 6.29 9.87 -29.63
CA VAL A 87 4.89 9.80 -30.07
C VAL A 87 4.47 11.17 -30.57
N VAL A 88 4.12 11.24 -31.86
CA VAL A 88 3.52 12.43 -32.45
C VAL A 88 2.02 12.41 -32.20
N PHE A 89 1.50 13.41 -31.50
CA PHE A 89 0.07 13.60 -31.29
C PHE A 89 -0.55 14.28 -32.50
N ASP A 90 -1.53 13.63 -33.12
CA ASP A 90 -2.33 14.25 -34.18
C ASP A 90 -3.56 14.91 -33.53
N GLU A 91 -3.39 16.15 -33.07
CA GLU A 91 -4.44 16.93 -32.39
C GLU A 91 -5.51 17.49 -33.37
N GLY A 92 -5.43 17.15 -34.65
CA GLY A 92 -6.19 17.74 -35.76
C GLY A 92 -7.65 17.30 -35.92
N ARG A 93 -8.29 16.70 -34.91
CA ARG A 93 -9.72 16.36 -34.96
C ARG A 93 -10.41 16.63 -33.63
N ILE A 94 -10.97 17.83 -33.52
CA ILE A 94 -12.10 18.15 -32.65
C ILE A 94 -13.32 18.31 -33.56
#